data_AF-A0A0F8XJR6-F1
#
_entry.id   AF-A0A0F8XJR6-F1
#
_cell.length_a   1.000
_cell.length_b   1.000
_cell.length_c   1.000
_cell.angle_alpha   90.00
_cell.angle_beta   90.00
_cell.angle_gamma   90.00
#
_symmetry.space_group_name_H-M   'P 1'
#
loop_
_entity.id
_entity.type
_entity.pdbx_description
1 polymer ?
#
loop_
_entity_poly.entity_id
_entity_poly.type
_entity_poly.pdbx_seq_one_letter_code
_entity_poly.pdbx_strand_id
1 'polypeptide(L)'
;MANKKKIREQFNDIFQNGDEKAIKKMLAKNPWLQDEISSSMNAGINEQNQIIAALGVMEDELGGAVPIDEIVFSLRVDFNIRKVETEVQDILSKVKDLNLVKKENSGWTLTNEGGKICDDYLNKNLGKLEL
;
A
#
# COMPACT_ATOMS: atom_id res chain seq x y z
N MET A 1 -27.84 10.06 -5.56
CA MET A 1 -26.38 9.84 -5.70
C MET A 1 -25.56 11.14 -5.63
N ALA A 2 -26.07 12.30 -6.07
CA ALA A 2 -25.34 13.58 -6.06
C ALA A 2 -24.86 14.07 -4.66
N ASN A 3 -25.67 13.89 -3.61
CA ASN A 3 -25.30 14.33 -2.25
C ASN A 3 -24.12 13.55 -1.65
N LYS A 4 -23.97 12.25 -1.93
CA LYS A 4 -22.84 11.46 -1.43
C LYS A 4 -21.51 11.92 -2.05
N LYS A 5 -21.50 12.22 -3.35
CA LYS A 5 -20.32 12.75 -4.05
C LYS A 5 -19.84 14.06 -3.42
N LYS A 6 -20.77 14.99 -3.19
CA LYS A 6 -20.47 16.28 -2.56
C LYS A 6 -19.94 16.13 -1.13
N ILE A 7 -20.48 15.18 -0.35
CA ILE A 7 -20.00 14.87 1.00
C ILE A 7 -18.57 14.30 0.98
N ARG A 8 -18.22 13.45 -0.01
CA ARG A 8 -16.85 12.94 -0.18
C ARG A 8 -15.86 14.04 -0.54
N GLU A 9 -16.22 14.91 -1.48
CA GLU A 9 -15.37 16.05 -1.88
C GLU A 9 -15.08 16.96 -0.68
N GLN A 10 -16.13 17.33 0.07
CA GLN A 10 -15.96 18.12 1.29
C GLN A 10 -15.12 17.40 2.37
N PHE A 11 -15.27 16.08 2.49
CA PHE A 11 -14.44 15.31 3.43
C PHE A 11 -12.97 15.33 3.03
N ASN A 12 -12.67 15.14 1.73
CA ASN A 12 -11.29 15.19 1.23
C ASN A 12 -10.64 16.55 1.51
N ASP A 13 -11.35 17.64 1.27
CA ASP A 13 -10.86 18.98 1.58
C ASP A 13 -10.55 19.14 3.08
N ILE A 14 -11.46 18.69 3.95
CA ILE A 14 -11.27 18.75 5.41
C ILE A 14 -10.10 17.87 5.86
N PHE A 15 -9.99 16.67 5.28
CA PHE A 15 -8.94 15.70 5.59
C PHE A 15 -7.55 16.21 5.18
N GLN A 16 -7.43 16.78 3.97
CA GLN A 16 -6.19 17.40 3.49
C GLN A 16 -5.77 18.62 4.33
N ASN A 17 -6.73 19.38 4.83
CA ASN A 17 -6.47 20.51 5.72
C ASN A 17 -6.17 20.11 7.18
N GLY A 18 -6.27 18.82 7.52
CA GLY A 18 -5.93 18.31 8.85
C GLY A 18 -6.85 18.79 9.99
N ASP A 19 -8.07 19.28 9.69
CA ASP A 19 -9.00 19.75 10.71
C ASP A 19 -9.68 18.57 11.42
N GLU A 20 -9.02 18.06 12.44
CA GLU A 20 -9.43 16.88 13.21
C GLU A 20 -10.85 17.00 13.80
N LYS A 21 -11.28 18.21 14.19
CA LYS A 21 -12.62 18.46 14.72
C LYS A 21 -13.67 18.34 13.62
N ALA A 22 -13.39 18.90 12.45
CA ALA A 22 -14.28 18.81 11.30
C ALA A 22 -14.35 17.38 10.73
N ILE A 23 -13.22 16.65 10.71
CA ILE A 23 -13.18 15.22 10.36
C ILE A 23 -14.11 14.42 11.28
N LYS A 24 -13.92 14.54 12.60
CA LYS A 24 -14.77 13.83 13.60
C LYS A 24 -16.25 14.18 13.44
N LYS A 25 -16.56 15.45 13.20
CA LYS A 25 -17.95 15.92 12.99
C LYS A 25 -18.56 15.37 11.71
N MET A 26 -17.79 15.24 10.63
CA MET A 26 -18.27 14.65 9.38
C MET A 26 -18.51 13.15 9.49
N LEU A 27 -17.59 12.41 10.11
CA LEU A 27 -17.72 10.97 10.32
C LEU A 27 -18.91 10.65 11.23
N ALA A 28 -19.11 11.41 12.32
CA ALA A 28 -20.27 11.25 13.20
C ALA A 28 -21.62 11.51 12.49
N LYS A 29 -21.65 12.44 11.53
CA LYS A 29 -22.86 12.73 10.74
C LYS A 29 -23.10 11.76 9.59
N ASN A 30 -22.06 11.06 9.14
CA ASN A 30 -22.11 10.17 7.98
C ASN A 30 -21.38 8.86 8.31
N PRO A 31 -21.99 7.96 9.09
CA PRO A 31 -21.35 6.69 9.50
C PRO A 31 -20.87 5.86 8.29
N TRP A 32 -21.64 5.85 7.20
CA TRP A 32 -21.27 5.19 5.94
C TRP A 32 -19.96 5.71 5.32
N LEU A 33 -19.57 6.95 5.64
CA LEU A 33 -18.32 7.55 5.16
C LEU A 33 -17.13 6.93 5.90
N GLN A 34 -17.30 6.61 7.18
CA GLN A 34 -16.28 5.90 7.96
C GLN A 34 -16.03 4.51 7.40
N ASP A 35 -17.09 3.77 7.04
CA ASP A 35 -16.97 2.46 6.40
C ASP A 35 -16.28 2.56 5.02
N GLU A 36 -16.66 3.53 4.19
CA GLU A 36 -16.04 3.73 2.87
C GLU A 36 -14.57 4.13 2.97
N ILE A 37 -14.22 5.05 3.87
CA ILE A 37 -12.83 5.49 4.06
C ILE A 37 -12.00 4.35 4.63
N SER A 38 -12.51 3.64 5.64
CA SER A 38 -11.79 2.50 6.22
C SER A 38 -11.55 1.42 5.17
N SER A 39 -12.54 1.14 4.33
CA SER A 39 -12.42 0.19 3.21
C SER A 39 -11.39 0.67 2.16
N SER A 40 -11.43 1.94 1.78
CA SER A 40 -10.47 2.53 0.82
C SER A 40 -9.05 2.60 1.37
N MET A 41 -8.86 2.93 2.65
CA MET A 41 -7.57 2.94 3.31
C MET A 41 -7.02 1.52 3.45
N ASN A 42 -7.86 0.55 3.81
CA ASN A 42 -7.47 -0.85 3.85
C ASN A 42 -7.05 -1.38 2.47
N ALA A 43 -7.74 -0.98 1.40
CA ALA A 43 -7.36 -1.36 0.04
C ALA A 43 -5.99 -0.81 -0.36
N GLY A 44 -5.72 0.48 -0.08
CA GLY A 44 -4.43 1.10 -0.36
C GLY A 44 -3.29 0.53 0.48
N ILE A 45 -3.54 0.22 1.76
CA ILE A 45 -2.57 -0.44 2.64
C ILE A 45 -2.29 -1.87 2.16
N ASN A 46 -3.31 -2.60 1.72
CA ASN A 46 -3.13 -3.95 1.20
C ASN A 46 -2.28 -3.96 -0.07
N GLU A 47 -2.51 -3.01 -0.97
CA GLU A 47 -1.73 -2.84 -2.19
C GLU A 47 -0.26 -2.48 -1.91
N GLN A 48 -0.02 -1.60 -0.93
CA GLN A 48 1.33 -1.29 -0.44
C GLN A 48 2.01 -2.53 0.14
N ASN A 49 1.32 -3.28 1.00
CA ASN A 49 1.86 -4.48 1.62
C ASN A 49 2.18 -5.58 0.59
N GLN A 50 1.38 -5.71 -0.47
CA GLN A 50 1.63 -6.63 -1.58
C GLN A 50 2.93 -6.31 -2.32
N ILE A 51 3.18 -5.03 -2.59
CA ILE A 51 4.41 -4.58 -3.26
C ILE A 51 5.62 -4.74 -2.34
N ILE A 52 5.46 -4.42 -1.04
CA ILE A 52 6.49 -4.66 -0.02
C ILE A 52 6.83 -6.15 0.08
N ALA A 53 5.81 -7.02 0.04
CA ALA A 53 6.01 -8.46 0.08
C ALA A 53 6.71 -9.00 -1.16
N ALA A 54 6.31 -8.56 -2.36
CA ALA A 54 6.99 -8.95 -3.60
C ALA A 54 8.44 -8.47 -3.66
N LEU A 55 8.70 -7.25 -3.18
CA LEU A 55 10.07 -6.76 -3.01
C LEU A 55 10.87 -7.65 -2.04
N GLY A 56 10.30 -8.02 -0.89
CA GLY A 56 10.97 -8.86 0.09
C GLY A 56 11.31 -10.26 -0.42
N VAL A 57 10.39 -10.91 -1.14
CA VAL A 57 10.64 -12.22 -1.78
C VAL A 57 11.83 -12.12 -2.72
N MET A 58 11.85 -11.12 -3.61
CA MET A 58 12.95 -10.95 -4.56
C MET A 58 14.26 -10.52 -3.90
N GLU A 59 14.20 -9.73 -2.83
CA GLU A 59 15.40 -9.29 -2.10
C GLU A 59 16.10 -10.48 -1.43
N ASP A 60 15.33 -11.42 -0.87
CA ASP A 60 15.84 -12.67 -0.30
C ASP A 60 16.44 -13.59 -1.38
N GLU A 61 15.80 -13.68 -2.56
CA GLU A 61 16.29 -14.50 -3.68
C GLU A 61 17.56 -13.93 -4.33
N LEU A 62 17.62 -12.62 -4.55
CA LEU A 62 18.73 -11.95 -5.22
C LEU A 62 19.87 -11.60 -4.24
N GLY A 63 19.60 -11.54 -2.94
CA GLY A 63 20.55 -11.16 -1.90
C GLY A 63 20.97 -9.69 -1.93
N GLY A 64 20.12 -8.80 -2.45
CA GLY A 64 20.43 -7.38 -2.62
C GLY A 64 19.32 -6.56 -3.28
N ALA A 65 19.64 -5.33 -3.66
CA ALA A 65 18.68 -4.38 -4.21
C ALA A 65 17.97 -4.89 -5.47
N VAL A 66 16.65 -4.79 -5.48
CA VAL A 66 15.78 -5.41 -6.49
C VAL A 66 15.35 -4.40 -7.56
N PRO A 67 15.59 -4.69 -8.85
CA PRO A 67 15.07 -3.91 -9.97
C PRO A 67 13.54 -3.89 -10.02
N ILE A 68 12.93 -2.87 -10.63
CA ILE A 68 11.46 -2.74 -10.63
C ILE A 68 10.77 -3.82 -11.45
N ASP A 69 11.41 -4.27 -12.53
CA ASP A 69 10.95 -5.35 -13.39
C ASP A 69 10.87 -6.69 -12.65
N GLU A 70 11.83 -6.96 -11.77
CA GLU A 70 11.81 -8.14 -10.88
C GLU A 70 10.67 -8.07 -9.86
N ILE A 71 10.39 -6.90 -9.28
CA ILE A 71 9.24 -6.70 -8.39
C ILE A 71 7.92 -6.93 -9.14
N VAL A 72 7.80 -6.40 -10.36
CA VAL A 72 6.62 -6.60 -11.22
C VAL A 72 6.47 -8.08 -11.61
N PHE A 73 7.58 -8.76 -11.86
CA PHE A 73 7.59 -10.19 -12.15
C PHE A 73 7.08 -11.00 -10.97
N SER A 74 7.61 -10.78 -9.75
CA SER A 74 7.15 -11.45 -8.53
C SER A 74 5.67 -11.18 -8.24
N LEU A 75 5.21 -9.92 -8.35
CA LEU A 75 3.79 -9.59 -8.21
C LEU A 75 2.91 -10.44 -9.12
N ARG A 76 3.36 -10.69 -10.35
CA ARG A 76 2.62 -11.47 -11.34
C ARG A 76 2.66 -12.97 -11.07
N VAL A 77 3.82 -13.50 -10.69
CA VAL A 77 4.03 -14.95 -10.55
C VAL A 77 3.62 -15.45 -9.17
N ASP A 78 4.10 -14.79 -8.12
CA ASP A 78 3.92 -15.26 -6.74
C ASP A 78 2.59 -14.79 -6.14
N PHE A 79 2.16 -13.58 -6.50
CA PHE A 79 0.95 -12.97 -5.94
C PHE A 79 -0.24 -12.96 -6.90
N ASN A 80 -0.05 -13.35 -8.17
CA ASN A 80 -1.06 -13.29 -9.23
C ASN A 80 -1.71 -11.90 -9.39
N ILE A 81 -0.93 -10.84 -9.20
CA ILE A 81 -1.32 -9.44 -9.30
C ILE A 81 -0.70 -8.84 -10.57
N ARG A 82 -1.53 -8.18 -11.38
CA ARG A 82 -1.06 -7.47 -12.56
C ARG A 82 -0.99 -5.98 -12.28
N LYS A 83 0.22 -5.42 -12.37
CA LYS A 83 0.50 -3.99 -12.26
C LYS A 83 1.53 -3.60 -13.31
N VAL A 84 1.44 -2.38 -13.81
CA VAL A 84 2.49 -1.82 -14.66
C VAL A 84 3.59 -1.17 -13.80
N GLU A 85 4.79 -1.07 -14.34
CA GLU A 85 5.95 -0.51 -13.63
C GLU A 85 5.67 0.88 -13.03
N THR A 86 4.95 1.75 -13.74
CA THR A 86 4.62 3.09 -13.24
C THR A 86 3.78 3.06 -11.98
N GLU A 87 2.81 2.13 -11.89
CA GLU A 87 1.99 1.96 -10.67
C GLU A 87 2.84 1.47 -9.50
N VAL A 88 3.72 0.51 -9.77
CA VAL A 88 4.63 -0.03 -8.75
C VAL A 88 5.59 1.06 -8.27
N GLN A 89 6.11 1.88 -9.18
CA GLN A 89 7.00 2.99 -8.86
C GLN A 89 6.32 4.06 -8.00
N ASP A 90 5.07 4.42 -8.32
CA ASP A 90 4.29 5.38 -7.55
C ASP A 90 4.06 4.88 -6.11
N ILE A 91 3.79 3.59 -5.95
CA ILE A 91 3.57 3.00 -4.62
C ILE A 91 4.89 2.90 -3.85
N LEU A 92 5.97 2.42 -4.50
CA LEU A 92 7.31 2.38 -3.90
C LEU A 92 7.76 3.77 -3.43
N SER A 93 7.45 4.83 -4.18
CA SER A 93 7.73 6.21 -3.78
C SER A 93 6.94 6.61 -2.53
N LYS A 94 5.65 6.28 -2.45
CA LYS A 94 4.83 6.54 -1.25
C LYS A 94 5.32 5.81 -0.02
N VAL A 95 5.68 4.52 -0.15
CA VAL A 95 6.16 3.72 1.00
C VAL A 95 7.61 4.05 1.37
N LYS A 96 8.39 4.61 0.44
CA LYS A 96 9.70 5.20 0.72
C LYS A 96 9.58 6.44 1.60
N ASP A 97 8.60 7.31 1.35
CA ASP A 97 8.35 8.48 2.18
C ASP A 97 7.93 8.09 3.61
N LEU A 98 7.41 6.88 3.79
CA LEU A 98 7.12 6.25 5.07
C LEU A 98 8.31 5.46 5.66
N ASN A 99 9.49 5.50 5.02
CA ASN A 99 10.70 4.80 5.43
C ASN A 99 10.56 3.25 5.48
N LEU A 100 9.67 2.68 4.67
CA LEU A 100 9.47 1.23 4.58
C LEU A 100 10.39 0.58 3.53
N VAL A 101 10.77 1.33 2.51
CA VAL A 101 11.71 0.90 1.46
C VAL A 101 12.76 1.97 1.23
N LYS A 102 13.89 1.59 0.63
CA LYS A 102 14.96 2.47 0.21
C LYS A 102 15.20 2.32 -1.28
N LYS A 103 15.52 3.44 -1.94
CA LYS A 103 15.96 3.44 -3.32
C LYS A 103 17.47 3.39 -3.36
N GLU A 104 18.02 2.40 -4.02
CA GLU A 104 19.46 2.26 -4.29
C GLU A 104 19.76 2.47 -5.78
N ASN A 105 21.05 2.54 -6.12
CA ASN A 105 21.48 2.77 -7.51
C ASN A 105 21.01 1.65 -8.46
N SER A 106 20.95 0.41 -7.98
CA SER A 106 20.58 -0.77 -8.76
C SER A 106 19.13 -1.21 -8.59
N GLY A 107 18.37 -0.63 -7.65
CA GLY A 107 17.06 -1.20 -7.30
C GLY A 107 16.40 -0.58 -6.08
N TRP A 108 15.62 -1.39 -5.39
CA TRP A 108 14.93 -1.07 -4.14
C TRP A 108 15.28 -2.12 -3.08
N THR A 109 15.31 -1.70 -1.82
CA THR A 109 15.56 -2.59 -0.67
C THR A 109 14.56 -2.29 0.44
N LEU A 110 14.25 -3.29 1.27
CA LEU A 110 13.43 -3.13 2.45
C LEU A 110 14.24 -2.45 3.57
N THR A 111 13.55 -1.65 4.37
CA THR A 111 14.08 -1.28 5.68
C THR A 111 13.68 -2.33 6.71
N ASN A 112 14.22 -2.25 7.92
CA ASN A 112 13.80 -3.11 9.03
C ASN A 112 12.28 -3.01 9.31
N GLU A 113 11.66 -1.86 9.06
CA GLU A 113 10.21 -1.69 9.23
C GLU A 113 9.43 -2.28 8.05
N GLY A 114 9.92 -2.10 6.81
CA GLY A 114 9.37 -2.77 5.63
C GLY A 114 9.44 -4.29 5.73
N GLY A 115 10.55 -4.83 6.23
CA GLY A 115 10.73 -6.27 6.48
C GLY A 115 9.67 -6.84 7.41
N LYS A 116 9.35 -6.15 8.51
CA LYS A 116 8.26 -6.58 9.41
C LYS A 116 6.89 -6.61 8.72
N ILE A 117 6.61 -5.62 7.87
CA ILE A 117 5.35 -5.57 7.10
C ILE A 117 5.32 -6.70 6.07
N CYS A 118 6.44 -6.97 5.40
CA CYS A 118 6.62 -8.11 4.49
C CYS A 118 6.30 -9.41 5.22
N ASP A 119 6.99 -9.68 6.34
CA ASP A 119 6.80 -10.88 7.15
C ASP A 119 5.34 -11.01 7.62
N ASP A 120 4.75 -9.93 8.14
CA ASP A 120 3.36 -9.93 8.59
C ASP A 120 2.38 -10.26 7.45
N TYR A 121 2.62 -9.70 6.26
CA TYR A 121 1.79 -9.96 5.09
C TYR A 121 1.94 -11.40 4.61
N LEU A 122 3.17 -11.89 4.47
CA LEU A 122 3.46 -13.25 4.05
C LEU A 122 2.89 -14.24 5.07
N ASN A 123 3.12 -14.08 6.37
CA ASN A 123 2.59 -14.98 7.41
C ASN A 123 1.06 -15.04 7.43
N LYS A 124 0.37 -13.93 7.15
CA LYS A 124 -1.11 -13.89 7.05
C LYS A 124 -1.64 -14.59 5.80
N ASN A 125 -0.86 -14.62 4.73
CA ASN A 125 -1.26 -15.15 3.43
C ASN A 125 -0.62 -16.51 3.08
N LEU A 126 0.39 -16.96 3.82
CA LEU A 126 1.06 -18.26 3.71
C LEU A 126 0.08 -19.43 3.92
N GLY A 127 -0.95 -19.23 4.76
CA GLY A 127 -2.06 -20.20 4.89
C GLY A 127 -3.02 -20.26 3.69
N LYS A 128 -2.86 -19.39 2.68
CA LYS A 128 -3.66 -19.35 1.43
C LYS A 128 -2.81 -19.59 0.18
N LEU A 129 -1.50 -19.51 0.31
CA LEU A 129 -0.50 -19.84 -0.72
C LEU A 129 -0.07 -21.29 -0.50
N GLU A 130 -1.01 -22.24 -0.56
CA GLU A 130 -0.62 -23.65 -0.64
C GLU A 130 -0.01 -23.92 -2.02
N LEU A 131 1.20 -24.50 -1.98
CA LEU A 131 2.02 -25.01 -3.09
C LEU A 131 1.26 -26.03 -3.96
#